data_AF-A0A2S0M7Q2-F1
#
_entry.id   AF-A0A2S0M7Q2-F1
#
_cell.length_a   1.000
_cell.length_b   1.000
_cell.length_c   1.000
_cell.angle_alpha   90.00
_cell.angle_beta   90.00
_cell.angle_gamma   90.00
#
_symmetry.space_group_name_H-M   'P 1'
#
loop_
_entity.id
_entity.type
_entity.pdbx_description
1 polymer ?
#
loop_
_entity_poly.entity_id
_entity_poly.type
_entity_poly.pdbx_seq_one_letter_code
_entity_poly.pdbx_strand_id
1 'polypeptide(L)'
;MTKRFEFLKNAKTMKLYDLCCEADRLVRIDAASSMMKVRQALEVMVRGFDEKKKNLFENLKNIEKRKVWDERHIDLAQQLRIMSNVAVHGGYCKKSEAAECVDLLHDFTKWYVVQLPCYISWKKTQEEERRRAEERRRMEAMRRRKEAEEKARLEDEKKKKHSNIAGWVGVTILGAVAAAAIGIFLDD
;
A
#
# COMPACT_ATOMS: atom_id res chain seq x y z
N MET A 1 -41.77 3.46 3.72
CA MET A 1 -40.30 3.33 3.61
C MET A 1 -39.96 2.93 2.18
N THR A 2 -38.91 3.53 1.61
CA THR A 2 -38.42 3.22 0.27
C THR A 2 -37.65 1.89 0.27
N LYS A 3 -38.07 0.93 -0.56
CA LYS A 3 -37.39 -0.37 -0.71
C LYS A 3 -36.12 -0.29 -1.58
N ARG A 4 -35.90 0.86 -2.22
CA ARG A 4 -34.89 1.07 -3.25
C ARG A 4 -33.47 0.68 -2.82
N PHE A 5 -33.11 0.98 -1.58
CA PHE A 5 -31.77 0.76 -1.05
C PHE A 5 -31.69 -0.41 -0.05
N GLU A 6 -32.73 -1.25 0.06
CA GLU A 6 -32.75 -2.36 1.05
C GLU A 6 -31.56 -3.32 0.93
N PHE A 7 -30.98 -3.46 -0.26
CA PHE A 7 -29.77 -4.28 -0.47
C PHE A 7 -28.53 -3.76 0.29
N LEU A 8 -28.54 -2.50 0.74
CA LEU A 8 -27.49 -1.91 1.58
C LEU A 8 -27.68 -2.19 3.08
N LYS A 9 -28.79 -2.83 3.48
CA LYS A 9 -29.14 -3.06 4.90
C LYS A 9 -28.31 -4.20 5.50
N ASN A 10 -27.02 -3.94 5.67
CA ASN A 10 -26.01 -4.82 6.25
C ASN A 10 -25.16 -3.99 7.25
N ALA A 11 -24.69 -4.60 8.33
CA ALA A 11 -23.84 -3.95 9.35
C ALA A 11 -22.68 -3.15 8.75
N LYS A 12 -22.04 -3.63 7.67
CA LYS A 12 -20.89 -2.94 7.03
C LYS A 12 -21.29 -1.72 6.19
N THR A 13 -22.53 -1.65 5.74
CA THR A 13 -23.03 -0.61 4.81
C THR A 13 -24.18 0.20 5.40
N MET A 14 -24.52 0.04 6.69
CA MET A 14 -25.65 0.73 7.32
C MET A 14 -25.57 2.25 7.20
N LYS A 15 -24.38 2.84 7.41
CA LYS A 15 -24.21 4.29 7.23
C LYS A 15 -24.54 4.74 5.80
N LEU A 16 -24.17 3.94 4.81
CA LEU A 16 -24.47 4.22 3.40
C LEU A 16 -25.97 4.06 3.13
N TYR A 17 -26.59 3.01 3.68
CA TYR A 17 -28.04 2.79 3.61
C TYR A 17 -28.82 4.00 4.15
N ASP A 18 -28.49 4.47 5.35
CA ASP A 18 -29.20 5.58 5.99
C ASP A 18 -29.14 6.86 5.14
N LEU A 19 -27.94 7.19 4.62
CA LEU A 19 -27.74 8.34 3.75
C LEU A 19 -28.53 8.23 2.44
N CYS A 20 -28.52 7.06 1.80
CA CYS A 20 -29.24 6.83 0.56
C CYS A 20 -30.76 6.88 0.74
N CYS A 21 -31.28 6.26 1.80
CA CYS A 21 -32.70 6.34 2.14
C CYS A 21 -33.13 7.77 2.49
N GLU A 22 -32.28 8.53 3.17
CA GLU A 22 -32.57 9.91 3.49
C GLU A 22 -32.56 10.81 2.25
N ALA A 23 -31.60 10.61 1.33
CA ALA A 23 -31.59 11.28 0.02
C ALA A 23 -32.89 11.02 -0.76
N ASP A 24 -33.28 9.75 -0.90
CA ASP A 24 -34.49 9.36 -1.63
C ASP A 24 -35.78 9.91 -1.00
N ARG A 25 -35.83 10.03 0.33
CA ARG A 25 -36.95 10.68 1.02
C ARG A 25 -36.97 12.19 0.77
N LEU A 26 -35.80 12.82 0.88
CA LEU A 26 -35.66 14.28 0.83
C LEU A 26 -35.87 14.84 -0.58
N VAL A 27 -35.63 14.06 -1.63
CA VAL A 27 -35.77 14.53 -3.02
C VAL A 27 -37.12 15.21 -3.32
N ARG A 28 -38.19 14.74 -2.65
CA ARG A 28 -39.55 15.30 -2.81
C ARG A 28 -39.83 16.51 -1.93
N ILE A 29 -39.08 16.66 -0.83
CA ILE A 29 -39.27 17.65 0.23
C ILE A 29 -38.33 18.83 0.00
N ASP A 30 -37.02 18.56 0.04
CA ASP A 30 -35.94 19.53 -0.09
C ASP A 30 -34.80 18.94 -0.94
N ALA A 31 -34.68 19.45 -2.17
CA ALA A 31 -33.68 19.02 -3.13
C ALA A 31 -32.25 19.30 -2.65
N ALA A 32 -32.01 20.43 -1.97
CA ALA A 32 -30.66 20.79 -1.50
C ALA A 32 -30.20 19.82 -0.40
N SER A 33 -31.07 19.52 0.57
CA SER A 33 -30.76 18.51 1.60
C SER A 33 -30.61 17.12 1.01
N SER A 34 -31.42 16.73 0.01
CA SER A 34 -31.24 15.47 -0.72
C SER A 34 -29.84 15.37 -1.33
N MET A 35 -29.40 16.42 -2.04
CA MET A 35 -28.10 16.48 -2.69
C MET A 35 -26.93 16.46 -1.69
N MET A 36 -27.11 17.06 -0.50
CA MET A 36 -26.15 16.92 0.59
C MET A 36 -25.99 15.45 1.01
N LYS A 37 -27.09 14.70 1.12
CA LYS A 37 -27.05 13.27 1.47
C LYS A 37 -26.41 12.43 0.35
N VAL A 38 -26.69 12.75 -0.92
CA VAL A 38 -26.00 12.13 -2.07
C VAL A 38 -24.49 12.32 -1.98
N ARG A 39 -24.03 13.55 -1.69
CA ARG A 39 -22.60 13.84 -1.49
C ARG A 39 -22.01 13.04 -0.33
N GLN A 40 -22.67 13.03 0.81
CA GLN A 40 -22.20 12.28 1.99
C GLN A 40 -22.12 10.77 1.69
N ALA A 41 -23.08 10.22 0.95
CA ALA A 41 -23.04 8.83 0.50
C ALA A 41 -21.83 8.56 -0.40
N LEU A 42 -21.55 9.45 -1.35
CA LEU A 42 -20.37 9.38 -2.21
C LEU A 42 -19.07 9.44 -1.40
N GLU A 43 -18.98 10.31 -0.39
CA GLU A 43 -17.82 10.36 0.51
C GLU A 43 -17.60 9.06 1.29
N VAL A 44 -18.67 8.40 1.74
CA VAL A 44 -18.59 7.08 2.38
C VAL A 44 -18.06 6.05 1.40
N MET A 45 -18.58 6.01 0.18
CA MET A 45 -18.14 5.06 -0.84
C MET A 45 -16.65 5.22 -1.16
N VAL A 46 -16.23 6.45 -1.46
CA VAL A 46 -14.85 6.79 -1.79
C VAL A 46 -13.87 6.43 -0.66
N ARG A 47 -14.24 6.66 0.60
CA ARG A 47 -13.42 6.27 1.76
C ARG A 47 -13.22 4.76 1.89
N GLY A 48 -14.10 3.94 1.31
CA GLY A 48 -13.91 2.49 1.23
C GLY A 48 -12.71 2.07 0.36
N PHE A 49 -12.29 2.93 -0.58
CA PHE A 49 -11.18 2.67 -1.50
C PHE A 49 -9.96 3.56 -1.24
N ASP A 50 -10.14 4.70 -0.58
CA ASP A 50 -9.04 5.56 -0.12
C ASP A 50 -9.21 5.93 1.35
N GLU A 51 -8.38 5.34 2.21
CA GLU A 51 -8.38 5.59 3.66
C GLU A 51 -7.77 6.96 4.02
N LYS A 52 -7.20 7.68 3.03
CA LYS A 52 -6.62 9.00 3.25
C LYS A 52 -7.72 10.01 3.58
N LYS A 53 -7.54 10.75 4.67
CA LYS A 53 -8.41 11.88 5.06
C LYS A 53 -8.18 13.11 4.18
N LYS A 54 -8.44 12.99 2.87
CA LYS A 54 -8.44 14.13 1.94
C LYS A 54 -9.86 14.52 1.58
N ASN A 55 -10.02 15.67 0.94
CA ASN A 55 -11.31 16.10 0.39
C ASN A 55 -11.78 15.14 -0.73
N LEU A 56 -13.08 15.15 -1.02
CA LEU A 56 -13.71 14.23 -1.97
C LEU A 56 -13.07 14.27 -3.36
N PHE A 57 -12.71 15.45 -3.85
CA PHE A 57 -12.06 15.60 -5.16
C PHE A 57 -10.69 14.94 -5.22
N GLU A 58 -9.85 15.15 -4.20
CA GLU A 58 -8.54 14.53 -4.13
C GLU A 58 -8.60 13.02 -3.96
N ASN A 59 -9.60 12.50 -3.25
CA ASN A 59 -9.78 11.06 -3.14
C ASN A 59 -10.15 10.44 -4.49
N LEU A 60 -11.08 11.06 -5.23
CA LEU A 60 -11.43 10.60 -6.59
C LEU A 60 -10.23 10.60 -7.52
N LYS A 61 -9.42 11.68 -7.52
CA LYS A 61 -8.18 11.76 -8.30
C LYS A 61 -7.17 10.66 -7.93
N ASN A 62 -7.08 10.30 -6.64
CA ASN A 62 -6.19 9.21 -6.23
C ASN A 62 -6.73 7.83 -6.65
N ILE A 63 -8.04 7.62 -6.61
CA ILE A 63 -8.70 6.37 -7.08
C ILE A 63 -8.46 6.20 -8.59
N GLU A 64 -8.67 7.27 -9.35
CA GLU A 64 -8.39 7.34 -10.79
C GLU A 64 -6.92 7.06 -11.10
N LYS A 65 -6.00 7.75 -10.43
CA LYS A 65 -4.54 7.56 -10.61
C LYS A 65 -4.09 6.12 -10.33
N ARG A 66 -4.71 5.46 -9.34
CA ARG A 66 -4.42 4.06 -8.99
C ARG A 66 -5.19 3.07 -9.88
N LYS A 67 -6.05 3.54 -10.79
CA LYS A 67 -6.90 2.74 -11.66
C LYS A 67 -7.73 1.71 -10.88
N VAL A 68 -8.20 2.11 -9.70
CA VAL A 68 -9.00 1.24 -8.82
C VAL A 68 -10.43 1.13 -9.33
N TRP A 69 -10.95 2.23 -9.87
CA TRP A 69 -12.24 2.28 -10.56
C TRP A 69 -11.96 2.47 -12.05
N ASP A 70 -12.85 1.94 -12.89
CA ASP A 70 -12.82 2.23 -14.32
C ASP A 70 -13.28 3.67 -14.61
N GLU A 71 -13.02 4.12 -15.82
CA GLU A 71 -13.33 5.48 -16.29
C GLU A 71 -14.80 5.83 -16.13
N ARG A 72 -15.70 4.90 -16.48
CA ARG A 72 -17.16 5.09 -16.36
C ARG A 72 -17.58 5.39 -14.91
N HIS A 73 -17.04 4.67 -13.94
CA HIS A 73 -17.39 4.86 -12.53
C HIS A 73 -16.71 6.11 -11.94
N ILE A 74 -15.53 6.49 -12.43
CA ILE A 74 -14.92 7.78 -12.09
C ILE A 74 -15.78 8.94 -12.61
N ASP A 75 -16.23 8.89 -13.85
CA ASP A 75 -17.06 9.93 -14.46
C ASP A 75 -18.38 10.09 -13.71
N LEU A 76 -19.04 8.98 -13.40
CA LEU A 76 -20.28 9.00 -12.63
C LEU A 76 -20.07 9.62 -11.24
N ALA A 77 -18.97 9.28 -10.56
CA ALA A 77 -18.64 9.86 -9.26
C ALA A 77 -18.33 11.37 -9.36
N GLN A 78 -17.65 11.80 -10.43
CA GLN A 78 -17.40 13.22 -10.69
C GLN A 78 -18.69 13.98 -10.98
N GLN A 79 -19.61 13.41 -11.77
CA GLN A 79 -20.92 13.99 -12.03
C GLN A 79 -21.72 14.18 -10.73
N LEU A 80 -21.84 13.13 -9.91
CA LEU A 80 -22.50 13.22 -8.60
C LEU A 80 -21.86 14.28 -7.70
N ARG A 81 -20.52 14.38 -7.68
CA ARG A 81 -19.79 15.43 -6.93
C ARG A 81 -20.12 16.82 -7.44
N ILE A 82 -20.10 17.04 -8.75
CA ILE A 82 -20.34 18.36 -9.36
C ILE A 82 -21.77 18.79 -9.09
N MET A 83 -22.75 17.93 -9.39
CA MET A 83 -24.17 18.25 -9.21
C MET A 83 -24.49 18.52 -7.73
N SER A 84 -23.97 17.71 -6.81
CA SER A 84 -24.18 17.94 -5.38
C SER A 84 -23.49 19.19 -4.85
N ASN A 85 -22.31 19.54 -5.37
CA ASN A 85 -21.65 20.80 -5.01
C ASN A 85 -22.44 22.02 -5.46
N VAL A 86 -22.94 22.01 -6.71
CA VAL A 86 -23.76 23.11 -7.25
C VAL A 86 -25.04 23.25 -6.45
N ALA A 87 -25.72 22.15 -6.14
CA ALA A 87 -26.94 22.17 -5.35
C ALA A 87 -26.75 22.72 -3.92
N VAL A 88 -25.64 22.36 -3.27
CA VAL A 88 -25.34 22.74 -1.89
C VAL A 88 -24.80 24.17 -1.78
N HIS A 89 -23.92 24.60 -2.69
CA HIS A 89 -23.20 25.87 -2.59
C HIS A 89 -23.70 26.94 -3.56
N GLY A 90 -24.29 26.53 -4.68
CA GLY A 90 -24.85 27.42 -5.70
C GLY A 90 -26.28 27.89 -5.42
N GLY A 91 -26.94 27.33 -4.40
CA GLY A 91 -28.25 27.79 -3.93
C GLY A 91 -29.44 27.42 -4.82
N TYR A 92 -29.24 26.59 -5.85
CA TYR A 92 -30.31 26.14 -6.74
C TYR A 92 -30.13 24.68 -7.17
N CYS A 93 -31.19 23.89 -7.03
CA CYS A 93 -31.29 22.54 -7.56
C CYS A 93 -32.76 22.19 -7.83
N LYS A 94 -33.08 21.78 -9.06
CA LYS A 94 -34.44 21.31 -9.37
C LYS A 94 -34.68 19.95 -8.73
N LYS A 95 -35.91 19.68 -8.32
CA LYS A 95 -36.30 18.35 -7.80
C LYS A 95 -36.06 17.23 -8.82
N SER A 96 -36.19 17.51 -10.11
CA SER A 96 -35.90 16.54 -11.18
C SER A 96 -34.41 16.19 -11.23
N GLU A 97 -33.52 17.18 -11.16
CA GLU A 97 -32.06 16.98 -11.13
C GLU A 97 -31.64 16.19 -9.88
N ALA A 98 -32.25 16.50 -8.73
CA ALA A 98 -32.02 15.76 -7.50
C ALA A 98 -32.51 14.30 -7.60
N ALA A 99 -33.63 14.05 -8.29
CA ALA A 99 -34.13 12.70 -8.54
C ALA A 99 -33.20 11.90 -9.44
N GLU A 100 -32.71 12.51 -10.52
CA GLU A 100 -31.69 11.90 -11.40
C GLU A 100 -30.41 11.56 -10.62
N CYS A 101 -29.98 12.42 -9.70
CA CYS A 101 -28.81 12.13 -8.86
C CYS A 101 -29.05 10.97 -7.89
N VAL A 102 -30.25 10.85 -7.33
CA VAL A 102 -30.61 9.69 -6.50
C VAL A 102 -30.69 8.42 -7.34
N ASP A 103 -31.11 8.52 -8.60
CA ASP A 103 -31.11 7.41 -9.55
C ASP A 103 -29.70 6.94 -9.88
N LEU A 104 -28.81 7.87 -10.21
CA LEU A 104 -27.39 7.59 -10.42
C LEU A 104 -26.73 7.01 -9.16
N LEU A 105 -27.04 7.53 -7.98
CA LEU A 105 -26.55 7.01 -6.71
C LEU A 105 -26.99 5.57 -6.47
N HIS A 106 -28.24 5.24 -6.81
CA HIS A 106 -28.75 3.88 -6.69
C HIS A 106 -28.02 2.89 -7.59
N ASP A 107 -27.78 3.24 -8.85
CA ASP A 107 -27.05 2.35 -9.75
C ASP A 107 -25.58 2.23 -9.33
N PHE A 108 -24.98 3.32 -8.84
CA PHE A 108 -23.61 3.29 -8.37
C PHE A 108 -23.43 2.44 -7.11
N THR A 109 -24.38 2.51 -6.17
CA THR A 109 -24.34 1.74 -4.93
C THR A 109 -24.45 0.23 -5.18
N LYS A 110 -25.17 -0.21 -6.22
CA LYS A 110 -25.20 -1.62 -6.64
C LYS A 110 -23.83 -2.12 -7.09
N TRP A 111 -23.13 -1.34 -7.90
CA TRP A 111 -21.76 -1.67 -8.30
C TRP A 111 -20.81 -1.65 -7.10
N TYR A 112 -20.94 -0.63 -6.24
CA TYR A 112 -20.08 -0.44 -5.07
C TYR A 112 -20.08 -1.64 -4.12
N VAL A 113 -21.26 -2.19 -3.79
CA VAL A 113 -21.35 -3.32 -2.86
C VAL A 113 -20.72 -4.60 -3.39
N VAL A 114 -20.67 -4.76 -4.72
CA VAL A 114 -19.98 -5.88 -5.36
C VAL A 114 -18.48 -5.66 -5.39
N GLN A 115 -18.04 -4.43 -5.70
CA GLN A 115 -16.61 -4.15 -5.90
C GLN A 115 -15.80 -3.97 -4.62
N LEU A 116 -16.38 -3.39 -3.57
CA LEU A 116 -15.62 -3.11 -2.35
C LEU A 116 -15.02 -4.38 -1.70
N PRO A 117 -15.77 -5.50 -1.54
CA PRO A 117 -15.20 -6.73 -1.01
C PRO A 117 -14.04 -7.27 -1.87
N CYS A 118 -14.18 -7.23 -3.19
CA CYS A 118 -13.15 -7.65 -4.14
C CYS A 118 -11.87 -6.82 -3.98
N TYR A 119 -12.02 -5.49 -3.88
CA TYR A 119 -10.91 -4.58 -3.65
C TYR A 119 -10.20 -4.83 -2.31
N ILE A 120 -10.95 -4.99 -1.22
CA ILE A 120 -10.39 -5.27 0.10
C ILE A 120 -9.61 -6.59 0.07
N SER A 121 -10.15 -7.63 -0.57
CA SER A 121 -9.49 -8.92 -0.71
C SER A 121 -8.18 -8.78 -1.49
N TRP A 122 -8.22 -8.11 -2.65
CA TRP A 122 -7.04 -7.87 -3.48
C TRP A 122 -5.95 -7.07 -2.74
N LYS A 123 -6.33 -6.00 -2.02
CA LYS A 123 -5.42 -5.18 -1.22
C LYS A 123 -4.72 -6.02 -0.15
N LYS A 124 -5.44 -6.91 0.54
CA LYS A 124 -4.85 -7.82 1.54
C LYS A 124 -3.85 -8.78 0.91
N THR A 125 -4.17 -9.35 -0.26
CA THR A 125 -3.25 -10.24 -0.99
C THR A 125 -1.96 -9.52 -1.37
N GLN A 126 -2.07 -8.29 -1.90
CA GLN A 126 -0.91 -7.48 -2.27
C GLN A 126 -0.02 -7.13 -1.07
N GLU A 127 -0.63 -6.83 0.08
CA GLU A 127 0.11 -6.53 1.31
C GLU A 127 0.85 -7.76 1.86
N GLU A 128 0.21 -8.93 1.82
CA GLU A 128 0.81 -10.20 2.22
C GLU A 128 1.98 -10.60 1.29
N GLU A 129 1.81 -10.45 -0.03
CA GLU A 129 2.89 -10.69 -1.00
C GLU A 129 4.09 -9.78 -0.78
N ARG A 130 3.83 -8.50 -0.49
CA ARG A 130 4.89 -7.53 -0.15
C ARG A 130 5.62 -7.95 1.13
N ARG A 131 4.90 -8.36 2.17
CA ARG A 131 5.50 -8.83 3.44
C ARG A 131 6.41 -10.04 3.20
N ARG A 132 5.94 -11.03 2.44
CA ARG A 132 6.75 -12.22 2.08
C ARG A 132 7.97 -11.85 1.24
N ALA A 133 7.84 -10.90 0.31
CA ALA A 133 8.97 -10.43 -0.47
C ALA A 133 10.02 -9.71 0.39
N GLU A 134 9.61 -8.90 1.36
CA GLU A 134 10.51 -8.25 2.32
C GLU A 134 11.21 -9.26 3.24
N GLU A 135 10.48 -10.27 3.73
CA GLU A 135 11.06 -11.36 4.53
C GLU A 135 12.12 -12.14 3.75
N ARG A 136 11.84 -12.48 2.48
CA ARG A 136 12.83 -13.12 1.59
C ARG A 136 14.07 -12.26 1.41
N ARG A 137 13.92 -10.96 1.16
CA ARG A 137 15.05 -10.02 1.04
C ARG A 137 15.88 -9.94 2.32
N ARG A 138 15.22 -9.93 3.49
CA ARG A 138 15.92 -9.92 4.79
C ARG A 138 16.69 -11.22 5.03
N MET A 139 16.11 -12.37 4.70
CA MET A 139 16.77 -13.67 4.82
C MET A 139 17.98 -13.79 3.89
N GLU A 140 17.85 -13.36 2.64
CA GLU A 140 18.97 -13.34 1.68
C GLU A 140 20.08 -12.38 2.12
N ALA A 141 19.73 -11.20 2.62
CA ALA A 141 20.70 -10.25 3.16
C ALA A 141 21.45 -10.81 4.38
N MET A 142 20.74 -11.51 5.27
CA MET A 142 21.37 -12.20 6.41
C MET A 142 22.30 -13.31 5.94
N ARG A 143 21.89 -14.11 4.94
CA ARG A 143 22.72 -15.19 4.38
C ARG A 143 24.02 -14.65 3.78
N ARG A 144 23.92 -13.58 2.97
CA ARG A 144 25.10 -12.92 2.39
C ARG A 144 26.05 -12.35 3.44
N ARG A 145 25.54 -11.82 4.55
CA ARG A 145 26.37 -11.36 5.67
C ARG A 145 27.13 -12.52 6.31
N LYS A 146 26.45 -13.64 6.60
CA LYS A 146 27.10 -14.84 7.15
C LYS A 146 28.17 -15.41 6.20
N GLU A 147 27.88 -15.50 4.91
CA GLU A 147 28.84 -15.93 3.89
C GLU A 147 30.07 -14.99 3.83
N ALA A 148 29.86 -13.68 3.94
CA ALA A 148 30.94 -12.70 3.96
C ALA A 148 31.80 -12.78 5.24
N GLU A 149 31.18 -12.94 6.41
CA GLU A 149 31.85 -13.13 7.70
C GLU A 149 32.69 -14.42 7.69
N GLU A 150 32.16 -15.52 7.17
CA GLU A 150 32.88 -16.78 7.05
C GLU A 150 34.07 -16.67 6.10
N LYS A 151 33.88 -16.02 4.94
CA LYS A 151 34.97 -15.77 3.99
C LYS A 151 36.08 -14.91 4.60
N ALA A 152 35.73 -13.86 5.34
CA ALA A 152 36.70 -13.02 6.05
C ALA A 152 37.47 -13.84 7.09
N ARG A 153 36.79 -14.70 7.87
CA ARG A 153 37.44 -15.58 8.84
C ARG A 153 38.45 -16.52 8.19
N LEU A 154 38.09 -17.13 7.06
CA LEU A 154 38.98 -18.03 6.31
C LEU A 154 40.19 -17.30 5.72
N GLU A 155 40.02 -16.05 5.25
CA GLU A 155 41.14 -15.23 4.78
C GLU A 155 42.11 -14.85 5.91
N ASP A 156 41.60 -14.51 7.10
CA ASP A 156 42.43 -14.23 8.27
C ASP A 156 43.18 -15.48 8.77
N GLU A 157 42.53 -16.66 8.77
CA GLU A 157 43.19 -17.93 9.08
C GLU A 157 44.32 -18.25 8.08
N LYS A 158 44.10 -18.02 6.79
CA LYS A 158 45.15 -18.20 5.76
C LYS A 158 46.33 -17.25 6.00
N LYS A 159 46.07 -15.97 6.26
CA LYS A 159 47.14 -14.99 6.58
C LYS A 159 47.95 -15.41 7.80
N LYS A 160 47.30 -15.87 8.87
CA LYS A 160 47.98 -16.39 10.08
C LYS A 160 48.86 -17.61 9.76
N LYS A 161 48.37 -18.57 8.97
CA LYS A 161 49.17 -19.74 8.55
C LYS A 161 50.39 -19.33 7.72
N HIS A 162 50.23 -18.44 6.74
CA HIS A 162 51.34 -17.94 5.93
C HIS A 162 52.38 -17.17 6.78
N SER A 163 51.95 -16.36 7.74
CA SER A 163 52.84 -15.66 8.67
C SER A 163 53.64 -16.62 9.55
N ASN A 164 53.01 -17.69 10.07
CA ASN A 164 53.70 -18.71 10.85
C ASN A 164 54.74 -19.48 10.03
N ILE A 165 54.44 -19.80 8.77
CA ILE A 165 55.38 -20.48 7.86
C ILE A 165 56.56 -19.56 7.54
N ALA A 166 56.31 -18.28 7.22
CA ALA A 166 57.37 -17.32 6.95
C ALA A 166 58.27 -17.09 8.18
N GLY A 167 57.70 -17.04 9.39
CA GLY A 167 58.46 -16.97 10.64
C GLY A 167 59.35 -18.18 10.86
N TRP A 168 58.84 -19.40 10.62
CA TRP A 168 59.63 -20.63 10.71
C TRP A 168 60.77 -20.65 9.70
N VAL A 169 60.52 -20.35 8.43
CA VAL A 169 61.56 -20.30 7.40
C VAL A 169 62.65 -19.28 7.74
N GLY A 170 62.26 -18.10 8.25
CA GLY A 170 63.20 -17.07 8.70
C GLY A 170 64.11 -17.54 9.84
N VAL A 171 63.56 -18.26 10.83
CA VAL A 171 64.33 -18.84 11.94
C VAL A 171 65.28 -19.93 11.45
N THR A 172 64.83 -20.80 10.55
CA THR A 172 65.68 -21.89 10.02
C THR A 172 66.85 -21.36 9.19
N ILE A 173 66.62 -20.32 8.38
CA ILE A 173 67.69 -19.68 7.60
C ILE A 173 68.68 -18.97 8.53
N LEU A 174 68.22 -18.22 9.54
CA LEU A 174 69.12 -17.60 10.51
C LEU A 174 69.94 -18.64 11.29
N GLY A 175 69.31 -19.75 11.69
CA GLY A 175 69.99 -20.86 12.37
C GLY A 175 71.06 -21.52 11.49
N ALA A 176 70.78 -21.71 10.19
CA ALA A 176 71.74 -22.26 9.24
C ALA A 176 72.93 -21.29 8.99
N VAL A 177 72.66 -19.99 8.89
CA VAL A 177 73.71 -18.97 8.73
C VAL A 177 74.57 -18.85 9.99
N ALA A 178 73.96 -18.92 11.18
CA ALA A 178 74.70 -18.92 12.45
C ALA A 178 75.58 -20.17 12.61
N ALA A 179 75.08 -21.36 12.22
CA ALA A 179 75.86 -22.60 12.26
C ALA A 179 77.03 -22.57 11.26
N ALA A 180 76.84 -22.01 10.06
CA ALA A 180 77.91 -21.82 9.08
C ALA A 180 78.98 -20.82 9.55
N ALA A 181 78.58 -19.74 10.24
CA ALA A 181 79.52 -18.77 10.80
C ALA A 181 80.35 -19.34 11.97
N ILE A 182 79.79 -20.27 12.76
CA ILE A 182 80.50 -20.96 13.84
C ILE A 182 81.46 -22.03 13.28
N GLY A 183 81.08 -22.72 12.20
CA GLY A 183 81.95 -23.70 11.53
C GLY A 183 83.20 -23.09 10.89
N ILE A 184 83.12 -21.84 10.41
CA ILE A 184 84.27 -21.12 9.84
C ILE A 184 85.27 -20.65 10.92
N PHE A 185 84.86 -20.59 12.20
CA PHE A 185 85.70 -20.14 13.31
C PHE A 185 86.40 -21.27 14.08
N LEU A 186 86.19 -22.53 13.68
CA LEU A 186 86.76 -23.72 14.34
C LEU A 186 87.80 -24.47 13.49
N ASP A 187 88.15 -23.94 12.31
CA ASP A 187 89.12 -24.51 11.37
C ASP A 187 90.41 -23.67 11.23
N ASP A 188 90.73 -22.79 12.21
CA ASP A 188 92.03 -22.12 12.35
C ASP A 188 92.92 -22.83 13.41
#